data_AF-A0A395LII0-F1
#
_entry.id   AF-A0A395LII0-F1
#
_cell.length_a   1.000
_cell.length_b   1.000
_cell.length_c   1.000
_cell.angle_alpha   90.00
_cell.angle_beta   90.00
_cell.angle_gamma   90.00
#
_symmetry.space_group_name_H-M   'P 1'
#
loop_
_entity.id
_entity.type
_entity.pdbx_description
1 polymer ?
#
loop_
_entity_poly.entity_id
_entity_poly.type
_entity_poly.pdbx_seq_one_letter_code
_entity_poly.pdbx_strand_id
1 'polypeptide(L)'
;MEIGEPEAQQTFGAEAKRIAGKLSLGSSGDQTELADVNRALACSLALESLSGRLMQGGGLAPEVIQAFNQAREIYTTRANVGLSAAEAEEARTAAEEVMPEESDRARLAIGCLRDLT
;
A
#
# COMPACT_ATOMS: atom_id res chain seq x y z
N MET A 1 -25.81 36.37 -6.12
CA MET A 1 -25.07 36.20 -4.85
C MET A 1 -25.39 34.78 -4.39
N GLU A 2 -24.52 33.83 -4.72
CA GLU A 2 -23.43 33.33 -3.83
C GLU A 2 -24.03 32.24 -2.89
N ILE A 3 -23.53 31.00 -2.69
CA ILE A 3 -22.22 30.31 -2.84
C ILE A 3 -22.54 28.78 -2.78
N GLY A 4 -21.99 27.90 -3.62
CA GLY A 4 -20.93 26.94 -3.22
C GLY A 4 -21.42 25.57 -2.75
N GLU A 5 -21.15 24.51 -3.52
CA GLU A 5 -21.07 23.11 -3.04
C GLU A 5 -20.00 22.98 -1.94
N PRO A 6 -20.12 21.98 -1.04
CA PRO A 6 -19.21 20.84 -1.22
C PRO A 6 -19.79 19.46 -0.87
N GLU A 7 -19.50 18.53 -1.77
CA GLU A 7 -18.90 17.20 -1.53
C GLU A 7 -19.70 16.11 -0.79
N ALA A 8 -19.93 15.04 -1.54
CA ALA A 8 -20.47 13.75 -1.10
C ALA A 8 -19.64 13.17 0.06
N GLN A 9 -20.20 13.24 1.27
CA GLN A 9 -19.69 12.50 2.42
C GLN A 9 -19.95 11.00 2.21
N GLN A 10 -18.97 10.29 1.65
CA GLN A 10 -18.95 8.84 1.62
C GLN A 10 -19.06 8.32 3.05
N THR A 11 -20.23 7.78 3.38
CA THR A 11 -20.51 7.24 4.70
C THR A 11 -19.76 5.92 4.83
N PHE A 12 -18.55 5.95 5.39
CA PHE A 12 -17.82 4.74 5.76
C PHE A 12 -18.69 3.90 6.70
N GLY A 13 -19.12 2.73 6.21
CA GLY A 13 -20.06 1.85 6.90
C GLY A 13 -19.56 1.39 8.27
N ALA A 14 -20.47 0.91 9.11
CA ALA A 14 -20.16 0.41 10.46
C ALA A 14 -19.08 -0.70 10.44
N GLU A 15 -18.98 -1.46 9.35
CA GLU A 15 -17.92 -2.42 9.03
C GLU A 15 -16.53 -1.76 9.00
N ALA A 16 -16.39 -0.68 8.21
CA ALA A 16 -15.14 0.06 8.06
C ALA A 16 -14.72 0.72 9.39
N LYS A 17 -15.69 1.21 10.17
CA LYS A 17 -15.43 1.76 11.51
C LYS A 17 -15.01 0.68 12.52
N ARG A 18 -15.53 -0.55 12.39
CA ARG A 18 -15.15 -1.69 13.24
C ARG A 18 -13.74 -2.19 12.92
N ILE A 19 -13.37 -2.22 11.64
CA ILE A 19 -12.01 -2.56 11.19
C ILE A 19 -11.03 -1.48 11.63
N ALA A 20 -11.36 -0.20 11.41
CA ALA A 20 -10.57 0.92 11.93
C ALA A 20 -10.45 0.88 13.46
N GLY A 21 -11.51 0.51 14.18
CA GLY A 21 -11.51 0.36 15.64
C GLY A 21 -10.63 -0.78 16.15
N LYS A 22 -10.44 -1.86 15.37
CA LYS A 22 -9.49 -2.93 15.69
C LYS A 22 -8.04 -2.52 15.46
N LEU A 23 -7.79 -1.61 14.50
CA LEU A 23 -6.47 -1.03 14.25
C LEU A 23 -6.11 0.10 15.23
N SER A 24 -7.10 0.72 15.87
CA SER A 24 -6.97 1.90 16.73
C SER A 24 -6.71 1.59 18.23
N LEU A 25 -6.33 0.37 18.60
CA LEU A 25 -6.05 0.01 19.99
C LEU A 25 -4.54 -0.16 20.23
N GLY A 26 -3.84 0.98 20.40
CA GLY A 26 -2.50 1.00 20.97
C GLY A 26 -1.69 2.23 20.60
N SER A 27 -1.80 3.30 21.40
CA SER A 27 -0.81 4.39 21.54
C SER A 27 -0.59 5.35 20.35
N SER A 28 -0.69 6.65 20.60
CA SER A 28 -0.61 7.74 19.62
C SER A 28 0.81 8.03 19.08
N GLY A 29 1.77 7.12 19.30
CA GLY A 29 3.11 7.13 18.71
C GLY A 29 3.34 5.93 17.78
N ASP A 30 2.84 4.75 18.15
CA ASP A 30 2.98 3.50 17.38
C ASP A 30 2.04 3.45 16.17
N GLN A 31 0.88 4.12 16.23
CA GLN A 31 -0.10 4.08 15.14
C GLN A 31 0.39 4.74 13.84
N THR A 32 1.23 5.78 13.94
CA THR A 32 1.82 6.41 12.75
C THR A 32 2.87 5.51 12.13
N GLU A 33 3.73 4.90 12.95
CA GLU A 33 4.75 3.97 12.49
C GLU A 33 4.12 2.69 11.89
N LEU A 34 3.09 2.13 12.53
CA LEU A 34 2.31 1.03 11.97
C LEU A 34 1.57 1.43 10.69
N ALA A 35 1.04 2.65 10.61
CA ALA A 35 0.41 3.14 9.38
C ALA A 35 1.43 3.27 8.24
N ASP A 36 2.66 3.70 8.56
CA ASP A 36 3.77 3.80 7.60
C ASP A 36 4.27 2.42 7.16
N VAL A 37 4.38 1.47 8.08
CA VAL A 37 4.70 0.06 7.80
C VAL A 37 3.63 -0.60 6.92
N ASN A 38 2.36 -0.43 7.27
CA ASN A 38 1.23 -0.97 6.49
C ASN A 38 1.15 -0.33 5.09
N ARG A 39 1.38 0.98 4.99
CA ARG A 39 1.43 1.68 3.70
C ARG A 39 2.61 1.19 2.86
N ALA A 40 3.77 0.99 3.47
CA ALA A 40 4.93 0.46 2.78
C ALA A 40 4.70 -0.97 2.29
N LEU A 41 4.03 -1.80 3.09
CA LEU A 41 3.67 -3.16 2.70
C LEU A 41 2.69 -3.17 1.52
N ALA A 42 1.66 -2.32 1.57
CA ALA A 42 0.73 -2.18 0.45
C ALA A 42 1.45 -1.72 -0.84
N CYS A 43 2.42 -0.80 -0.72
CA CYS A 43 3.24 -0.35 -1.83
C CYS A 43 4.14 -1.46 -2.39
N SER A 44 4.79 -2.27 -1.54
CA SER A 44 5.67 -3.35 -1.99
C SER A 44 4.88 -4.43 -2.75
N LEU A 45 3.71 -4.81 -2.24
CA LEU A 45 2.81 -5.79 -2.87
C LEU A 45 2.21 -5.27 -4.18
N ALA A 46 1.83 -3.99 -4.23
CA ALA A 46 1.32 -3.37 -5.45
C ALA A 46 2.39 -3.31 -6.56
N LEU A 47 3.62 -2.96 -6.20
CA LEU A 47 4.77 -2.95 -7.12
C LEU A 47 5.15 -4.36 -7.59
N GLU A 48 5.08 -5.36 -6.71
CA GLU A 48 5.29 -6.77 -7.06
C GLU A 48 4.24 -7.24 -8.08
N SER A 49 2.96 -6.96 -7.83
CA SER A 49 1.87 -7.31 -8.75
C SER A 49 2.04 -6.63 -10.12
N LEU A 50 2.37 -5.33 -10.14
CA LEU A 50 2.53 -4.57 -11.36
C LEU A 50 3.78 -5.04 -12.16
N SER A 51 4.91 -5.26 -11.49
CA SER A 51 6.13 -5.78 -12.13
C SER A 51 5.91 -7.17 -12.73
N GLY A 52 5.20 -8.08 -12.03
CA GLY A 52 4.86 -9.41 -12.54
C GLY A 52 4.04 -9.36 -13.83
N ARG A 53 3.10 -8.41 -13.95
CA ARG A 53 2.33 -8.18 -15.19
C ARG A 53 3.18 -7.60 -16.31
N LEU A 54 4.00 -6.61 -15.97
CA LEU A 54 4.84 -5.91 -16.96
C LEU A 54 5.92 -6.82 -17.55
N MET A 55 6.48 -7.73 -16.76
CA MET A 55 7.42 -8.75 -17.24
C MET A 55 6.73 -9.77 -18.16
N GLN A 56 5.49 -10.17 -17.87
CA GLN A 56 4.71 -11.08 -18.73
C GLN A 56 4.31 -10.42 -20.08
N GLY A 57 4.12 -9.10 -20.09
CA GLY A 57 3.78 -8.33 -21.30
C GLY A 57 4.96 -8.07 -22.25
N GLY A 58 6.20 -8.40 -21.86
CA GLY A 58 7.37 -8.40 -22.74
C GLY A 58 7.83 -7.05 -23.31
N GLY A 59 7.35 -5.92 -22.78
CA GLY A 59 7.47 -4.61 -23.44
C GLY A 59 8.25 -3.53 -22.68
N LEU A 60 8.88 -3.83 -21.54
CA LEU A 60 9.58 -2.82 -20.76
C LEU A 60 11.07 -2.73 -21.06
N ALA A 61 11.55 -1.49 -21.12
CA ALA A 61 12.98 -1.21 -21.12
C ALA A 61 13.63 -1.70 -19.80
N PRO A 62 14.84 -2.27 -19.83
CA PRO A 62 15.54 -2.76 -18.65
C PRO A 62 15.64 -1.74 -17.50
N GLU A 63 15.80 -0.46 -17.84
CA GLU A 63 15.90 0.65 -16.90
C GLU A 63 14.60 0.84 -16.10
N VAL A 64 13.45 0.64 -16.76
CA VAL A 64 12.14 0.70 -16.11
C VAL A 64 12.00 -0.48 -15.14
N ILE A 65 12.39 -1.68 -15.56
CA ILE A 65 12.38 -2.87 -14.68
C ILE A 65 13.26 -2.64 -13.45
N GLN A 66 14.45 -2.06 -13.64
CA GLN A 66 15.36 -1.74 -12.55
C GLN A 66 14.75 -0.73 -11.57
N ALA A 67 14.12 0.35 -12.07
CA ALA A 67 13.46 1.34 -11.23
C ALA A 67 12.30 0.72 -10.41
N PHE A 68 11.51 -0.18 -11.01
CA PHE A 68 10.47 -0.91 -10.30
C PHE A 68 11.03 -1.81 -9.20
N ASN A 69 12.10 -2.55 -9.49
CA ASN A 69 12.74 -3.41 -8.50
C ASN A 69 13.31 -2.62 -7.32
N GLN A 70 13.94 -1.47 -7.60
CA GLN A 70 14.49 -0.59 -6.57
C GLN A 70 13.38 0.01 -5.70
N ALA A 71 12.28 0.49 -6.30
CA ALA A 71 11.13 0.98 -5.56
C ALA A 71 10.52 -0.11 -4.67
N ARG A 72 10.38 -1.33 -5.19
CA ARG A 72 9.88 -2.48 -4.42
C ARG A 72 10.77 -2.74 -3.22
N GLU A 73 12.09 -2.79 -3.40
CA GLU A 73 13.04 -3.05 -2.32
C GLU A 73 12.96 -1.99 -1.22
N ILE A 74 12.88 -0.71 -1.58
CA ILE A 74 12.70 0.39 -0.61
C ILE A 74 11.45 0.16 0.26
N TYR A 75 10.32 -0.14 -0.36
CA TYR A 75 9.08 -0.35 0.37
C TYR A 75 9.07 -1.67 1.14
N THR A 76 9.71 -2.73 0.66
CA THR A 76 9.91 -3.97 1.42
C THR A 76 10.75 -3.72 2.67
N THR A 77 11.83 -2.95 2.58
CA THR A 77 12.64 -2.59 3.76
C THR A 77 11.80 -1.81 4.76
N ARG A 78 11.07 -0.79 4.31
CA ARG A 78 10.19 0.03 5.17
C ARG A 78 9.08 -0.80 5.82
N ALA A 79 8.50 -1.76 5.09
CA ALA A 79 7.46 -2.65 5.59
C ALA A 79 7.93 -3.65 6.66
N ASN A 80 9.24 -3.90 6.73
CA ASN A 80 9.80 -4.88 7.66
C ASN A 80 10.55 -4.23 8.84
N VAL A 81 10.56 -2.90 8.93
CA VAL A 81 11.22 -2.19 10.05
C VAL A 81 10.55 -2.59 11.35
N GLY A 82 11.36 -3.01 12.34
CA GLY A 82 10.87 -3.38 13.67
C GLY A 82 10.16 -4.73 13.75
N LEU A 83 9.94 -5.42 12.62
CA LEU A 83 9.29 -6.73 12.59
C LEU A 83 10.30 -7.87 12.60
N SER A 84 9.97 -8.96 13.28
CA SER A 84 10.61 -10.25 13.06
C SER A 84 10.18 -10.86 11.72
N ALA A 85 10.92 -11.88 11.26
CA ALA A 85 10.58 -12.57 10.01
C ALA A 85 9.18 -13.22 10.03
N ALA A 86 8.75 -13.73 11.18
CA ALA A 86 7.42 -14.34 11.31
C ALA A 86 6.30 -13.28 11.27
N GLU A 87 6.50 -12.14 11.94
CA GLU A 87 5.55 -11.02 11.93
C GLU A 87 5.45 -10.37 10.54
N ALA A 88 6.59 -10.23 9.85
CA ALA A 88 6.61 -9.73 8.47
C ALA A 88 5.80 -10.64 7.52
N GLU A 89 5.93 -11.96 7.66
CA GLU A 89 5.19 -12.93 6.84
C GLU A 89 3.69 -12.94 7.16
N GLU A 90 3.33 -12.86 8.43
CA GLU A 90 1.93 -12.74 8.86
C GLU A 90 1.30 -11.45 8.33
N ALA A 91 2.00 -10.32 8.47
CA ALA A 91 1.54 -9.03 7.96
C ALA A 91 1.38 -9.07 6.43
N ARG A 92 2.34 -9.66 5.71
CA ARG A 92 2.30 -9.84 4.25
C ARG A 92 1.07 -10.66 3.84
N THR A 93 0.84 -11.79 4.49
CA THR A 93 -0.31 -12.66 4.22
C THR A 93 -1.63 -11.94 4.47
N ALA A 94 -1.77 -11.26 5.62
CA ALA A 94 -2.97 -10.49 5.95
C ALA A 94 -3.21 -9.34 4.95
N ALA A 95 -2.16 -8.68 4.47
CA ALA A 95 -2.25 -7.63 3.47
C ALA A 95 -2.68 -8.19 2.10
N GLU A 96 -2.17 -9.35 1.68
CA GLU A 96 -2.57 -10.01 0.43
C GLU A 96 -4.06 -10.37 0.39
N GLU A 97 -4.66 -10.74 1.51
CA GLU A 97 -6.09 -11.08 1.62
C GLU A 97 -7.01 -9.87 1.42
N VAL A 98 -6.58 -8.68 1.83
CA VAL A 98 -7.36 -7.43 1.74
C VAL A 98 -6.92 -6.53 0.59
N MET A 99 -5.93 -6.97 -0.20
CA MET A 99 -5.39 -6.19 -1.32
C MET A 99 -6.48 -5.94 -2.38
N PRO A 100 -6.61 -4.69 -2.87
CA PRO A 100 -7.70 -4.29 -3.75
C PRO A 100 -7.65 -5.00 -5.11
N GLU A 101 -8.66 -4.83 -5.98
CA GLU A 101 -8.67 -5.47 -7.30
C GLU A 101 -7.49 -5.01 -8.19
N GLU A 102 -7.19 -5.79 -9.23
CA GLU A 102 -5.99 -5.62 -10.06
C GLU A 102 -5.81 -4.20 -10.64
N SER A 103 -6.92 -3.56 -11.02
CA SER A 103 -6.91 -2.18 -11.54
C SER A 103 -6.52 -1.16 -10.47
N ASP A 104 -6.95 -1.38 -9.23
CA ASP A 104 -6.65 -0.51 -8.10
C ASP A 104 -5.25 -0.75 -7.55
N ARG A 105 -4.73 -1.99 -7.62
CA ARG A 105 -3.31 -2.30 -7.35
C ARG A 105 -2.38 -1.52 -8.28
N ALA A 106 -2.72 -1.42 -9.56
CA ALA A 106 -1.93 -0.65 -10.52
C ALA A 106 -1.91 0.86 -10.18
N ARG A 107 -3.06 1.42 -9.80
CA ARG A 107 -3.15 2.83 -9.35
C ARG A 107 -2.34 3.07 -8.09
N LEU A 108 -2.43 2.15 -7.13
CA LEU A 108 -1.64 2.19 -5.90
C LEU A 108 -0.14 2.15 -6.19
N ALA A 109 0.32 1.23 -7.03
CA ALA A 109 1.72 1.12 -7.42
C ALA A 109 2.24 2.41 -8.07
N ILE A 110 1.47 3.01 -8.99
CA ILE A 110 1.82 4.31 -9.59
C ILE A 110 1.90 5.41 -8.53
N GLY A 111 0.97 5.42 -7.57
CA GLY A 111 1.00 6.35 -6.43
C GLY A 111 2.28 6.21 -5.60
N CYS A 112 2.67 4.98 -5.28
CA CYS A 112 3.88 4.68 -4.53
C CYS A 112 5.15 5.08 -5.30
N LEU A 113 5.20 4.90 -6.62
CA LEU A 113 6.34 5.39 -7.41
C LEU A 113 6.48 6.92 -7.36
N ARG A 114 5.36 7.65 -7.41
CA ARG A 114 5.35 9.12 -7.35
C ARG A 114 5.75 9.66 -5.98
N ASP A 115 5.57 8.87 -4.92
CA ASP A 115 5.96 9.22 -3.55
C ASP A 115 7.49 9.09 -3.33
N LEU A 116 8.19 8.39 -4.22
CA LEU A 116 9.66 8.24 -4.21
C LEU A 116 10.40 9.30 -5.06
N THR A 117 9.67 10.14 -5.79
CA THR A 117 10.21 11.18 -6.69
C THR A 117 9.90 12.58 -6.20
#